data_AF-A0A3M6FBV1-F1
#
_entry.id   AF-A0A3M6FBV1-F1
#
_cell.length_a   1.000
_cell.length_b   1.000
_cell.length_c   1.000
_cell.angle_alpha   90.00
_cell.angle_beta   90.00
_cell.angle_gamma   90.00
#
_symmetry.space_group_name_H-M   'P 1'
#
loop_
_entity.id
_entity.type
_entity.pdbx_description
1 polymer ?
#
loop_
_entity_poly.entity_id
_entity_poly.type
_entity_poly.pdbx_seq_one_letter_code
_entity_poly.pdbx_strand_id
1 'polypeptide(L)' 'MGLVKISENMHANLRSASVALSRSINAQAEHWMRIGMLAELHPALD' A
#
# COMPACT_ATOMS: atom_id res chain seq x y z
N MET A 1 -16.95 0.32 -5.56
CA MET A 1 -15.77 0.47 -4.67
C MET A 1 -15.85 -0.64 -3.62
N GLY A 2 -14.84 -1.49 -3.51
CA GLY A 2 -14.78 -2.53 -2.46
C GLY A 2 -14.13 -1.98 -1.19
N LEU A 3 -14.55 -2.47 -0.03
CA LEU A 3 -13.94 -2.14 1.26
C LEU A 3 -12.87 -3.19 1.60
N VAL A 4 -11.63 -2.74 1.83
CA VAL A 4 -10.55 -3.60 2.34
C VAL A 4 -10.30 -3.22 3.79
N LYS A 5 -10.52 -4.17 4.70
CA LYS A 5 -10.27 -3.96 6.12
C LYS A 5 -8.78 -4.21 6.41
N ILE A 6 -8.15 -3.25 7.08
CA ILE A 6 -6.76 -3.32 7.53
C ILE A 6 -6.69 -2.94 9.01
N SER A 7 -5.55 -3.19 9.66
CA SER A 7 -5.36 -2.76 11.04
C SER A 7 -5.23 -1.24 11.14
N GLU A 8 -5.58 -0.67 12.30
CA GLU A 8 -5.43 0.77 12.57
C GLU A 8 -3.99 1.25 12.38
N ASN A 9 -3.01 0.44 12.79
CA ASN A 9 -1.60 0.73 12.59
C ASN A 9 -1.25 0.86 11.09
N MET A 10 -1.78 -0.05 10.25
CA MET A 10 -1.56 0.01 8.81
C MET A 10 -2.24 1.24 8.18
N HIS A 11 -3.43 1.61 8.65
CA HIS A 11 -4.12 2.81 8.20
C HIS A 11 -3.35 4.10 8.57
N ALA A 12 -2.77 4.17 9.78
CA ALA A 12 -1.90 5.27 10.18
C ALA A 12 -0.64 5.38 9.30
N ASN A 13 0.01 4.25 9.00
CA ASN A 13 1.15 4.19 8.09
C ASN A 13 0.79 4.65 6.67
N LEU A 14 -0.35 4.19 6.13
CA LEU A 14 -0.85 4.63 4.83
C LEU A 14 -1.08 6.13 4.77
N ARG A 15 -1.67 6.71 5.82
CA ARG A 15 -1.89 8.16 5.93
C ARG A 15 -0.59 8.93 5.93
N SER A 16 0.39 8.50 6.74
CA SER A 16 1.71 9.14 6.80
C SER A 16 2.42 9.12 5.45
N ALA A 17 2.47 7.94 4.79
CA ALA A 17 3.09 7.78 3.48
C ALA A 17 2.35 8.55 2.38
N SER A 18 1.02 8.58 2.42
CA SER A 18 0.17 9.34 1.50
C SER A 18 0.50 10.84 1.53
N VAL A 19 0.69 11.42 2.71
CA VAL A 19 1.13 12.82 2.88
C VAL A 19 2.55 13.01 2.34
N ALA A 20 3.49 12.16 2.76
CA ALA A 20 4.89 12.26 2.36
C ALA A 20 5.10 12.15 0.83
N LEU A 21 4.31 11.29 0.17
CA LEU A 21 4.43 10.98 -1.25
C LEU A 21 3.37 11.68 -2.11
N SER A 22 2.65 12.65 -1.54
CA SER A 22 1.66 13.51 -2.22
C SER A 22 0.67 12.75 -3.09
N ARG A 23 0.07 11.69 -2.54
CA ARG A 23 -0.94 10.88 -3.22
C ARG A 23 -2.13 10.61 -2.31
N SER A 24 -3.29 10.25 -2.86
CA SER A 24 -4.45 9.86 -2.05
C SER A 24 -4.19 8.58 -1.25
N ILE A 25 -4.92 8.36 -0.16
CA ILE A 25 -4.80 7.14 0.65
C ILE A 25 -5.07 5.89 -0.20
N ASN A 26 -6.08 5.94 -1.07
CA ASN A 26 -6.38 4.83 -1.99
C ASN A 26 -5.24 4.57 -2.97
N ALA A 27 -4.66 5.64 -3.56
CA ALA A 27 -3.52 5.50 -4.46
C ALA A 27 -2.28 4.95 -3.74
N GLN A 28 -2.05 5.33 -2.46
CA GLN A 28 -0.99 4.77 -1.65
C GLN A 28 -1.23 3.28 -1.31
N ALA A 29 -2.47 2.91 -1.01
CA ALA A 29 -2.84 1.52 -0.77
C ALA A 29 -2.65 0.66 -2.03
N GLU A 30 -3.12 1.14 -3.18
CA GLU A 30 -2.96 0.44 -4.46
C GLU A 30 -1.48 0.30 -4.86
N HIS A 31 -0.67 1.32 -4.63
CA HIS A 31 0.77 1.24 -4.83
C HIS A 31 1.39 0.11 -4.02
N TRP A 32 1.12 0.02 -2.72
CA TRP A 32 1.64 -1.04 -1.87
C TRP A 32 1.13 -2.43 -2.26
N MET A 33 -0.14 -2.55 -2.65
CA MET A 33 -0.68 -3.82 -3.16
C MET A 33 0.08 -4.27 -4.41
N ARG A 34 0.34 -3.36 -5.35
CA ARG A 34 1.12 -3.67 -6.56
C ARG A 34 2.55 -4.10 -6.24
N ILE A 35 3.22 -3.41 -5.30
CA ILE A 35 4.56 -3.78 -4.86
C ILE A 35 4.56 -5.18 -4.22
N GLY A 36 3.61 -5.47 -3.33
CA GLY A 36 3.47 -6.80 -2.73
C GLY A 36 3.23 -7.88 -3.79
N MET A 37 2.35 -7.64 -4.75
CA MET A 37 2.12 -8.58 -5.87
C MET A 37 3.38 -8.83 -6.69
N LEU A 38 4.19 -7.80 -6.96
CA LEU A 38 5.43 -7.95 -7.70
C LEU A 38 6.47 -8.75 -6.91
N ALA A 39 6.57 -8.53 -5.60
CA ALA A 39 7.47 -9.28 -4.73
C ALA A 39 7.10 -10.77 -4.67
N GLU A 40 5.80 -11.08 -4.59
CA GLU A 40 5.31 -12.47 -4.61
C GLU A 40 5.52 -13.15 -5.97
N LEU A 41 5.37 -12.41 -7.07
CA LEU A 41 5.55 -12.96 -8.42
C LEU A 41 7.02 -13.19 -8.78
N HIS A 42 7.92 -12.43 -8.16
CA HIS A 42 9.35 -12.46 -8.45
C HIS A 42 10.20 -12.62 -7.17
N PRO A 43 10.08 -13.75 -6.46
CA PRO A 43 10.69 -13.94 -5.13
C PRO A 43 12.23 -14.04 -5.13
N ALA A 44 12.86 -14.13 -6.30
CA ALA A 44 14.30 -14.28 -6.47
C ALA A 44 14.98 -13.03 -7.07
N LEU A 45 14.26 -11.89 -7.13
CA LEU A 45 14.86 -10.61 -7.48
C LEU A 45 15.41 -9.98 -6.19
N ASP A 46 16.73 -9.84 -6.12
CA ASP A 46 17.46 -9.09 -5.10
C ASP A 46 17.54 -7.59 -5.42
#